data_AF-X6K6K6-F1
#
_entry.id   AF-X6K6K6-F1
#
_cell.length_a   1.000
_cell.length_b   1.000
_cell.length_c   1.000
_cell.angle_alpha   90.00
_cell.angle_beta   90.00
_cell.angle_gamma   90.00
#
_symmetry.space_group_name_H-M   'P 1'
#
loop_
_entity.id
_entity.type
_entity.pdbx_description
1 polymer ?
#
loop_
_entity_poly.entity_id
_entity_poly.type
_entity_poly.pdbx_seq_one_letter_code
_entity_poly.pdbx_strand_id
1 'polypeptide(L)'
;MNLNEPTDLPDWKWRRMPFYNGFTHEERVRGWQLIHHFTDNGWLAKPERCSISGSVDDLQMHLENYYSPWSPYPVSRSIHMALHRRFRQPVPWNRIVERYGVTGVEWFCALAMEPIDSAAMLRAQHGAHIVDVFRRAPFFTNNIAAVQRG
;
A
#
# COMPACT_ATOMS: atom_id res chain seq x y z
N MET A 1 17.96 17.95 0.95
CA MET A 1 17.68 16.59 0.46
C MET A 1 18.01 15.63 1.57
N ASN A 2 17.04 14.81 2.00
CA ASN A 2 17.34 13.67 2.87
C ASN A 2 18.20 12.70 2.05
N LEU A 3 19.30 12.21 2.63
CA LEU A 3 20.29 11.34 1.96
C LEU A 3 19.72 10.03 1.40
N ASN A 4 18.47 9.69 1.71
CA ASN A 4 17.84 8.41 1.38
C ASN A 4 16.64 8.54 0.41
N GLU A 5 16.32 9.73 -0.08
CA GLU A 5 15.21 9.88 -1.04
C GLU A 5 15.72 9.66 -2.48
N PRO A 6 15.14 8.70 -3.24
CA PRO A 6 15.50 8.50 -4.63
C PRO A 6 15.24 9.74 -5.49
N THR A 7 16.07 9.95 -6.49
CA THR A 7 15.75 10.85 -7.60
C THR A 7 14.73 10.18 -8.52
N ASP A 8 14.00 10.98 -9.32
CA ASP A 8 13.12 10.48 -10.39
C ASP A 8 11.89 9.68 -9.92
N LEU A 9 11.34 10.04 -8.75
CA LEU A 9 10.05 9.51 -8.30
C LEU A 9 8.93 9.92 -9.26
N PRO A 10 7.95 9.03 -9.53
CA PRO A 10 6.85 9.36 -10.43
C PRO A 10 5.97 10.48 -9.84
N ASP A 11 5.47 11.34 -10.72
CA ASP A 11 4.55 12.41 -10.35
C ASP A 11 3.12 11.90 -10.20
N TRP A 12 2.45 12.33 -9.13
CA TRP A 12 1.01 12.13 -8.98
C TRP A 12 0.23 13.11 -9.86
N LYS A 13 -0.34 12.62 -10.97
CA LYS A 13 -1.05 13.46 -11.96
C LYS A 13 -2.57 13.53 -11.76
N TRP A 14 -3.11 12.87 -10.74
CA TRP A 14 -4.55 12.83 -10.48
C TRP A 14 -4.99 13.86 -9.44
N ARG A 15 -6.31 14.00 -9.29
CA ARG A 15 -6.89 14.89 -8.27
C ARG A 15 -6.42 14.52 -6.87
N ARG A 16 -6.41 15.52 -5.97
CA ARG A 16 -6.13 15.32 -4.55
C ARG A 16 -7.07 14.26 -3.97
N MET A 17 -6.48 13.29 -3.29
CA MET A 17 -7.23 12.22 -2.64
C MET A 17 -7.82 12.70 -1.31
N PRO A 18 -9.02 12.22 -0.93
CA PRO A 18 -9.53 12.45 0.42
C PRO A 18 -8.67 11.69 1.45
N PHE A 19 -8.84 12.06 2.72
CA PHE A 19 -8.31 11.31 3.84
C PHE A 19 -8.80 9.85 3.80
N TYR A 20 -7.92 8.93 4.17
CA TYR A 20 -8.23 7.52 4.26
C TYR A 20 -7.56 6.96 5.51
N ASN A 21 -8.36 6.49 6.47
CA ASN A 21 -7.88 6.07 7.80
C ASN A 21 -6.91 7.07 8.48
N GLY A 22 -7.20 8.36 8.33
CA GLY A 22 -6.36 9.45 8.85
C GLY A 22 -5.12 9.80 8.02
N PHE A 23 -4.79 9.02 6.99
CA PHE A 23 -3.71 9.33 6.07
C PHE A 23 -4.11 10.45 5.12
N THR A 24 -3.28 11.49 5.05
CA THR A 24 -3.38 12.64 4.15
C THR A 24 -3.13 12.26 2.70
N HIS A 25 -3.44 13.17 1.77
CA HIS A 25 -3.09 12.98 0.36
C HIS A 25 -1.59 12.76 0.18
N GLU A 26 -0.77 13.59 0.82
CA GLU A 26 0.67 13.61 0.71
C GLU A 26 1.26 12.28 1.22
N GLU A 27 0.87 11.82 2.41
CA GLU A 27 1.32 10.53 2.96
C GLU A 27 0.98 9.36 2.01
N ARG A 28 -0.21 9.40 1.39
CA ARG A 28 -0.63 8.35 0.44
C ARG A 28 0.16 8.38 -0.87
N VAL A 29 0.42 9.57 -1.41
CA VAL A 29 1.25 9.74 -2.61
C VAL A 29 2.68 9.27 -2.35
N ARG A 30 3.26 9.57 -1.18
CA ARG A 30 4.61 9.12 -0.83
C ARG A 30 4.71 7.61 -0.73
N GLY A 31 3.71 6.95 -0.14
CA GLY A 31 3.61 5.49 -0.15
C GLY A 31 3.51 4.92 -1.57
N TRP A 32 2.71 5.53 -2.44
CA TRP A 32 2.57 5.14 -3.84
C TRP A 32 3.89 5.29 -4.62
N GLN A 33 4.58 6.42 -4.47
CA GLN A 33 5.89 6.67 -5.10
C GLN A 33 6.91 5.60 -4.68
N LEU A 34 6.93 5.24 -3.40
CA LEU A 34 7.87 4.24 -2.89
C LEU A 34 7.57 2.82 -3.40
N ILE A 35 6.29 2.42 -3.51
CA ILE A 35 5.91 1.15 -4.16
C ILE A 35 6.42 1.11 -5.59
N HIS A 36 6.21 2.18 -6.36
CA HIS A 36 6.65 2.25 -7.75
C HIS A 36 8.16 2.15 -7.86
N HIS A 37 8.88 2.96 -7.07
CA HIS A 37 10.34 2.91 -7.02
C HIS A 37 10.86 1.50 -6.69
N PHE A 38 10.27 0.82 -5.71
CA PHE A 38 10.68 -0.54 -5.34
C PHE A 38 10.34 -1.57 -6.41
N THR A 39 9.21 -1.43 -7.09
CA THR A 39 8.81 -2.31 -8.19
C THR A 39 9.72 -2.14 -9.41
N ASP A 40 10.05 -0.90 -9.76
CA ASP A 40 10.90 -0.57 -10.90
C ASP A 40 12.35 -1.03 -10.69
N ASN A 41 12.81 -1.10 -9.43
CA ASN A 41 14.13 -1.63 -9.06
C ASN A 41 14.11 -3.15 -8.75
N GLY A 42 12.98 -3.83 -8.91
CA GLY A 42 12.86 -5.28 -8.67
C GLY A 42 12.90 -5.70 -7.20
N TRP A 43 12.76 -4.77 -6.26
CA TRP A 43 12.68 -5.06 -4.81
C TRP A 43 11.28 -5.46 -4.36
N LEU A 44 10.24 -5.04 -5.08
CA LEU A 44 8.89 -5.58 -4.95
C LEU A 44 8.48 -6.28 -6.24
N ALA A 45 7.84 -7.43 -6.08
CA ALA A 45 7.25 -8.13 -7.21
C ALA A 45 6.12 -7.30 -7.82
N LYS A 46 6.03 -7.33 -9.16
CA LYS A 46 4.86 -6.81 -9.87
C LYS A 46 3.61 -7.62 -9.46
N PRO A 47 2.43 -7.00 -9.40
CA PRO A 47 1.22 -7.71 -9.05
C PRO A 47 0.87 -8.71 -10.16
N GLU A 48 0.79 -10.00 -9.84
CA GLU A 48 0.43 -11.05 -10.81
C GLU A 48 -1.02 -11.52 -10.63
N ARG A 49 -1.53 -11.49 -9.40
CA ARG A 49 -2.88 -11.93 -9.03
C ARG A 49 -3.45 -11.08 -7.91
N CYS A 50 -4.77 -10.90 -7.93
CA CYS A 50 -5.51 -10.32 -6.82
C CYS A 50 -5.44 -11.26 -5.61
N SER A 51 -4.97 -10.76 -4.47
CA SER A 51 -4.84 -11.48 -3.20
C SER A 51 -6.18 -11.87 -2.56
N ILE A 52 -7.30 -11.37 -3.08
CA ILE A 52 -8.66 -11.70 -2.62
C ILE A 52 -9.34 -12.66 -3.58
N SER A 53 -9.39 -12.33 -4.87
CA SER A 53 -10.18 -13.09 -5.86
C SER A 53 -9.38 -14.04 -6.75
N GLY A 54 -8.05 -13.93 -6.76
CA GLY A 54 -7.17 -14.66 -7.69
C GLY A 54 -7.20 -14.16 -9.14
N SER A 55 -8.04 -13.16 -9.47
CA SER A 55 -8.10 -12.52 -10.81
C SER A 55 -6.75 -11.94 -11.20
N VAL A 56 -6.46 -11.93 -12.50
CA VAL A 56 -5.24 -11.35 -13.10
C VAL A 56 -5.50 -9.99 -13.77
N ASP A 57 -6.75 -9.52 -13.74
CA ASP A 57 -7.18 -8.35 -14.52
C ASP A 57 -7.11 -7.06 -13.70
N ASP A 58 -6.61 -6.00 -14.32
CA ASP A 58 -6.60 -4.61 -13.80
C ASP A 58 -6.14 -4.52 -12.33
N LEU A 59 -4.94 -5.06 -12.08
CA LEU A 59 -4.35 -5.16 -10.75
C LEU A 59 -3.76 -3.83 -10.27
N GLN A 60 -3.99 -3.52 -9.01
CA GLN A 60 -3.51 -2.34 -8.30
C GLN A 60 -2.90 -2.76 -6.95
N MET A 61 -1.93 -1.98 -6.47
CA MET A 61 -1.34 -2.19 -5.15
C MET A 61 -2.13 -1.39 -4.12
N HIS A 62 -2.63 -2.06 -3.07
CA HIS A 62 -3.38 -1.44 -1.98
C HIS A 62 -2.60 -1.47 -0.67
N LEU A 63 -2.80 -0.43 0.14
CA LEU A 63 -2.24 -0.27 1.48
C LEU A 63 -3.31 0.20 2.46
N GLU A 64 -3.39 -0.47 3.61
CA GLU A 64 -4.09 0.07 4.79
C GLU A 64 -3.17 0.92 5.66
N ASN A 65 -1.87 0.61 5.65
CA ASN A 65 -0.83 1.36 6.36
C ASN A 65 0.15 1.98 5.37
N TYR A 66 0.01 3.28 5.12
CA TYR A 66 0.88 4.01 4.19
C TYR A 66 2.27 4.33 4.77
N TYR A 67 2.54 4.04 6.05
CA TYR A 67 3.87 4.18 6.65
C TYR A 67 4.75 2.93 6.53
N SER A 68 4.21 1.84 5.96
CA SER A 68 4.95 0.61 5.64
C SER A 68 4.64 0.14 4.20
N PRO A 69 4.95 0.96 3.17
CA PRO A 69 4.51 0.71 1.80
C PRO A 69 5.23 -0.44 1.07
N TRP A 70 6.13 -1.17 1.73
CA TRP A 70 6.86 -2.32 1.16
C TRP A 70 6.16 -3.67 1.37
N SER A 71 4.91 -3.67 1.86
CA SER A 71 4.08 -4.88 1.93
C SER A 71 2.67 -4.61 1.38
N PRO A 72 2.54 -4.18 0.11
CA PRO A 72 1.24 -3.90 -0.48
C PRO A 72 0.47 -5.19 -0.79
N TYR A 73 -0.86 -5.07 -0.82
CA TYR A 73 -1.76 -6.14 -1.25
C TYR A 73 -2.15 -5.92 -2.72
N PRO A 74 -1.82 -6.83 -3.64
CA PRO A 74 -2.30 -6.74 -5.01
C PRO A 74 -3.81 -7.03 -5.03
N VAL A 75 -4.61 -6.12 -5.58
CA VAL A 75 -6.07 -6.25 -5.66
C VAL A 75 -6.56 -5.84 -7.04
N SER A 76 -7.59 -6.50 -7.56
CA SER A 76 -8.22 -6.02 -8.80
C SER A 76 -8.91 -4.68 -8.54
N ARG A 77 -8.96 -3.81 -9.56
CA ARG A 77 -9.55 -2.47 -9.44
C ARG A 77 -10.97 -2.49 -8.88
N SER A 78 -11.81 -3.44 -9.28
CA SER A 78 -13.19 -3.54 -8.79
C SER A 78 -13.24 -3.76 -7.27
N ILE A 79 -12.39 -4.65 -6.76
CA ILE A 79 -12.25 -4.91 -5.32
C ILE A 79 -11.61 -3.73 -4.61
N HIS A 80 -10.59 -3.09 -5.19
CA HIS A 80 -9.95 -1.90 -4.64
C HIS A 80 -10.97 -0.77 -4.44
N MET A 81 -11.83 -0.53 -5.42
CA MET A 81 -12.87 0.50 -5.32
C MET A 81 -13.94 0.15 -4.29
N ALA A 82 -14.35 -1.12 -4.19
CA ALA A 82 -15.29 -1.56 -3.15
C ALA A 82 -14.69 -1.36 -1.75
N LEU A 83 -13.42 -1.73 -1.57
CA LEU A 83 -12.67 -1.54 -0.32
C LEU A 83 -12.65 -0.07 0.11
N HIS A 84 -12.28 0.85 -0.80
CA HIS A 84 -12.23 2.29 -0.49
C HIS A 84 -13.61 2.89 -0.20
N ARG A 85 -14.68 2.24 -0.64
CA ARG A 85 -16.06 2.65 -0.39
C ARG A 85 -16.69 1.96 0.79
N ARG A 86 -16.04 0.97 1.43
CA ARG A 86 -16.67 0.10 2.46
C ARG A 86 -17.38 0.86 3.58
N PHE A 87 -16.87 2.03 3.98
CA PHE A 87 -17.49 2.87 5.01
C PHE A 87 -18.81 3.51 4.57
N ARG A 88 -18.92 3.90 3.29
CA ARG A 88 -20.08 4.61 2.73
C ARG A 88 -21.05 3.67 2.00
N GLN A 89 -20.52 2.57 1.49
CA GLN A 89 -21.23 1.55 0.72
C GLN A 89 -20.72 0.18 1.19
N PRO A 90 -21.17 -0.29 2.37
CA PRO A 90 -20.64 -1.53 2.95
C PRO A 90 -21.10 -2.78 2.20
N VAL A 91 -22.29 -2.76 1.59
CA VAL A 91 -22.89 -3.95 0.96
C VAL A 91 -21.98 -4.58 -0.11
N PRO A 92 -21.42 -3.84 -1.10
CA PRO A 92 -20.47 -4.41 -2.04
C PRO A 92 -19.25 -5.05 -1.38
N TRP A 93 -18.70 -4.44 -0.33
CA TRP A 93 -17.54 -4.97 0.37
C TRP A 93 -17.89 -6.24 1.15
N ASN A 94 -19.00 -6.25 1.88
CA ASN A 94 -19.46 -7.42 2.62
C ASN A 94 -19.68 -8.63 1.71
N ARG A 95 -20.21 -8.44 0.50
CA ARG A 95 -20.34 -9.51 -0.50
C ARG A 95 -18.98 -10.07 -0.95
N ILE A 96 -17.95 -9.23 -1.03
CA ILE A 96 -16.58 -9.68 -1.34
C ILE A 96 -16.05 -10.52 -0.18
N VAL A 97 -16.22 -10.04 1.07
CA VAL A 97 -15.79 -10.76 2.28
C VAL A 97 -16.49 -12.11 2.39
N GLU A 98 -17.81 -12.15 2.23
CA GLU A 98 -18.62 -13.39 2.28
C GLU A 98 -18.22 -14.38 1.18
N ARG A 99 -17.92 -13.88 -0.03
CA ARG A 99 -17.58 -14.72 -1.17
C ARG A 99 -16.18 -15.33 -1.09
N TYR A 100 -15.20 -14.59 -0.58
CA TYR A 100 -13.78 -14.96 -0.66
C TYR A 100 -13.15 -15.29 0.69
N GLY A 101 -13.78 -14.90 1.81
CA GLY A 101 -13.33 -15.29 3.14
C GLY A 101 -13.56 -16.79 3.37
N VAL A 102 -12.53 -17.49 3.84
CA VAL A 102 -12.61 -18.93 4.15
C VAL A 102 -12.60 -19.14 5.66
N THR A 103 -11.69 -18.44 6.33
CA THR A 103 -11.40 -18.61 7.76
C THR A 103 -11.82 -17.40 8.59
N GLY A 104 -12.00 -16.24 7.95
CA GLY A 104 -12.25 -14.98 8.62
C GLY A 104 -10.99 -14.30 9.17
N VAL A 105 -9.82 -14.93 9.05
CA VAL A 105 -8.53 -14.35 9.47
C VAL A 105 -7.72 -13.79 8.30
N GLU A 106 -8.22 -13.89 7.07
CA GLU A 106 -7.61 -13.25 5.92
C GLU A 106 -7.53 -11.74 6.15
N TRP A 107 -6.47 -11.11 5.63
CA TRP A 107 -6.18 -9.69 5.89
C TRP A 107 -7.37 -8.77 5.59
N PHE A 108 -8.20 -9.11 4.59
CA PHE A 108 -9.35 -8.32 4.16
C PHE A 108 -10.59 -8.55 5.04
N CYS A 109 -10.69 -9.71 5.70
CA CYS A 109 -11.75 -10.03 6.66
C CYS A 109 -11.57 -9.24 7.97
N ALA A 110 -10.33 -8.95 8.35
CA ALA A 110 -9.99 -8.23 9.58
C ALA A 110 -10.06 -6.70 9.48
N LEU A 111 -10.44 -6.15 8.32
CA LEU A 111 -10.50 -4.69 8.14
C LEU A 111 -11.65 -4.07 8.93
N ALA A 112 -11.37 -2.91 9.55
CA ALA A 112 -12.41 -2.12 10.17
C ALA A 112 -13.48 -1.72 9.15
N MET A 113 -14.75 -1.84 9.56
CA MET A 113 -15.92 -1.45 8.77
C MET A 113 -16.36 0.00 9.01
N GLU A 114 -15.71 0.68 9.95
CA GLU A 114 -15.84 2.10 10.22
C GLU A 114 -14.49 2.80 10.08
N PRO A 115 -14.45 4.09 9.72
CA PRO A 115 -13.21 4.85 9.64
C PRO A 115 -12.48 4.87 10.99
N ILE A 116 -11.21 4.50 10.98
CA ILE A 116 -10.31 4.61 12.13
C ILE A 116 -9.15 5.55 11.77
N ASP A 117 -8.69 6.39 12.69
CA ASP A 117 -7.51 7.23 12.46
C ASP A 117 -6.23 6.43 12.72
N SER A 118 -5.98 5.42 11.88
CA SER A 118 -4.78 4.59 11.96
C SER A 118 -3.50 5.42 11.85
N ALA A 119 -3.52 6.48 11.04
CA ALA A 119 -2.37 7.37 10.89
C ALA A 119 -2.02 8.08 12.21
N ALA A 120 -3.01 8.60 12.95
CA ALA A 120 -2.78 9.20 14.26
C ALA A 120 -2.31 8.17 15.29
N MET A 121 -2.90 6.97 15.31
CA MET A 121 -2.44 5.89 16.20
C MET A 121 -0.98 5.55 15.95
N LEU A 122 -0.57 5.40 14.69
CA LEU A 122 0.81 5.10 14.33
C LEU A 122 1.77 6.26 14.65
N ARG A 123 1.35 7.52 14.46
CA ARG A 123 2.12 8.71 14.89
C ARG A 123 2.28 8.78 16.40
N ALA A 124 1.25 8.43 17.18
CA ALA A 124 1.34 8.38 18.63
C ALA A 124 2.29 7.26 19.10
N GLN A 125 2.23 6.09 18.45
CA GLN A 125 3.06 4.94 18.82
C GLN A 125 4.55 5.11 18.45
N HIS A 126 4.83 5.68 17.28
CA HIS A 126 6.20 5.72 16.73
C HIS A 126 6.80 7.12 16.67
N GLY A 127 6.03 8.16 17.01
CA GLY A 127 6.43 9.56 16.88
C GLY A 127 6.19 10.14 15.48
N ALA A 128 6.20 11.47 15.38
CA ALA A 128 5.85 12.19 14.14
C ALA A 128 6.75 11.87 12.93
N HIS A 129 7.98 11.40 13.16
CA HIS A 129 8.92 11.05 12.09
C HIS A 129 8.51 9.80 11.29
N ILE A 130 7.51 9.04 11.73
CA ILE A 130 6.93 7.90 11.00
C ILE A 130 6.48 8.27 9.58
N VAL A 131 6.11 9.53 9.35
CA VAL A 131 5.62 10.04 8.06
C VAL A 131 6.71 10.07 6.97
N ASP A 132 7.99 10.07 7.35
CA ASP A 132 9.12 10.01 6.41
C ASP A 132 9.38 8.56 5.98
N VAL A 133 8.50 8.07 5.11
CA VAL A 133 8.51 6.67 4.66
C VAL A 133 9.79 6.29 3.92
N PHE A 134 10.43 7.24 3.22
CA PHE A 134 11.68 7.01 2.52
C PHE A 134 12.82 6.79 3.51
N ARG A 135 12.92 7.61 4.56
CA ARG A 135 13.93 7.41 5.61
C ARG A 135 13.81 6.04 6.30
N ARG A 136 12.61 5.47 6.37
CA ARG A 136 12.30 4.20 7.05
C ARG A 136 12.27 2.99 6.11
N ALA A 137 12.34 3.23 4.80
CA ALA A 137 12.23 2.18 3.82
C ALA A 137 13.42 1.20 3.95
N PRO A 138 13.19 -0.11 3.86
CA PRO A 138 14.26 -1.10 3.87
C PRO A 138 14.96 -1.10 2.50
N PHE A 139 15.76 -0.08 2.23
CA PHE A 139 16.58 -0.05 1.03
C PHE A 139 17.58 -1.21 1.08
N PHE A 140 17.42 -2.14 0.14
CA PHE A 140 18.38 -3.22 -0.01
C PHE A 140 19.62 -2.64 -0.69
N THR A 141 20.76 -2.64 0.01
CA THR A 141 22.04 -2.38 -0.65
C THR A 141 22.26 -3.51 -1.64
N ASN A 142 22.05 -3.23 -2.93
CA ASN A 142 22.38 -4.16 -3.99
C ASN A 142 23.85 -4.54 -3.83
N ASN A 143 24.11 -5.79 -3.41
CA ASN A 143 25.45 -6.35 -3.32
C ASN A 143 25.94 -6.66 -4.75
N ILE A 144 26.16 -5.62 -5.56
CA ILE A 144 26.64 -5.70 -6.95
C ILE A 144 28.17 -5.99 -7.00
N ALA A 145 28.80 -6.32 -5.87
CA ALA A 145 30.21 -6.66 -5.82
C ALA A 145 30.55 -8.15 -6.09
N ALA A 146 29.59 -9.04 -6.34
CA ALA A 146 29.87 -10.49 -6.39
C ALA A 146 29.47 -11.23 -7.69
N VAL A 147 29.17 -10.53 -8.79
CA VAL A 147 29.01 -11.19 -10.12
C VAL A 147 29.90 -10.51 -11.16
N GLN A 148 31.19 -10.39 -10.83
CA GLN A 148 32.28 -10.30 -11.81
C GLN A 148 33.51 -10.99 -11.19
N ARG A 149 33.52 -12.33 -11.25
CA ARG A 149 34.69 -13.24 -11.32
C ARG A 149 34.22 -14.66 -11.02
N GLY A 150 34.22 -15.48 -12.06
CA GLY A 150 33.88 -16.90 -12.05
C GLY A 150 33.65 -17.34 -13.47
#